data_AF-A0A0A1D1N2-F1
#
_entry.id   AF-A0A0A1D1N2-F1
#
_cell.length_a   1.000
_cell.length_b   1.000
_cell.length_c   1.000
_cell.angle_alpha   90.00
_cell.angle_beta   90.00
_cell.angle_gamma   90.00
#
_symmetry.space_group_name_H-M   'P 1'
#
loop_
_entity.id
_entity.type
_entity.pdbx_description
1 polymer ?
#
loop_
_entity_poly.entity_id
_entity_poly.type
_entity_poly.pdbx_seq_one_letter_code
_entity_poly.pdbx_strand_id
1 'polypeptide(L)'
;MAAKKRWSDLSVPKRCAIVVAGAAQIALQVAALRDISKRTPAQVNGSKVGWVAASFINFAGPIAWFLRGRKNEDRGPSQQQCP
;
A
#
# COMPACT_ATOMS: atom_id res chain seq x y z
N MET A 1 -3.20 -20.75 -32.60
CA MET A 1 -3.33 -19.30 -32.36
C MET A 1 -4.09 -19.07 -31.07
N ALA A 2 -3.52 -18.41 -30.07
CA ALA A 2 -4.23 -18.14 -28.81
C ALA A 2 -5.35 -17.12 -29.06
N ALA A 3 -6.61 -17.52 -28.84
CA ALA A 3 -7.76 -16.62 -28.96
C ALA A 3 -7.55 -15.43 -28.02
N LYS A 4 -7.47 -14.22 -28.61
CA LYS A 4 -7.30 -12.97 -27.87
C LYS A 4 -8.59 -12.73 -27.07
N LYS A 5 -8.57 -13.07 -25.77
CA LYS A 5 -9.73 -12.92 -24.87
C LYS A 5 -10.17 -11.46 -24.86
N ARG A 6 -11.30 -11.17 -25.50
CA ARG A 6 -11.88 -9.81 -25.51
C ARG A 6 -12.39 -9.51 -24.11
N TRP A 7 -12.32 -8.25 -23.72
CA TRP A 7 -12.86 -7.81 -22.43
C TRP A 7 -14.33 -8.23 -22.27
N SER A 8 -15.12 -8.14 -23.36
CA SER A 8 -16.51 -8.62 -23.49
C SER A 8 -16.73 -10.13 -23.22
N ASP A 9 -15.67 -10.94 -23.26
CA ASP A 9 -15.68 -12.39 -23.02
C ASP A 9 -15.41 -12.75 -21.55
N LEU A 10 -14.97 -11.78 -20.74
CA LEU A 10 -14.82 -11.96 -19.31
C LEU A 10 -16.20 -11.96 -18.63
N SER A 11 -16.46 -13.01 -17.86
CA SER A 11 -17.63 -13.08 -16.97
C SER A 11 -17.70 -11.82 -16.09
N VAL A 12 -18.90 -11.28 -15.90
CA VAL A 12 -19.18 -10.07 -15.10
C VAL A 12 -18.41 -10.04 -13.76
N PRO A 13 -18.38 -11.11 -12.94
CA PRO A 13 -17.58 -11.14 -11.71
C PRO A 13 -16.08 -10.90 -11.93
N LYS A 14 -15.49 -11.35 -13.04
CA LYS A 14 -14.07 -11.13 -13.33
C LYS A 14 -13.79 -9.67 -13.69
N ARG A 15 -14.69 -9.00 -14.43
CA ARG A 15 -14.56 -7.56 -14.70
C ARG A 15 -14.69 -6.75 -13.41
N CYS A 16 -15.68 -7.08 -12.58
CA CYS A 16 -15.83 -6.44 -11.27
C CYS A 16 -14.58 -6.60 -10.41
N ALA A 17 -14.01 -7.81 -10.35
CA ALA A 17 -12.77 -8.05 -9.61
C ALA A 17 -11.60 -7.17 -10.09
N ILE A 18 -11.43 -7.01 -11.41
CA ILE A 18 -10.39 -6.14 -11.99
C ILE A 18 -10.62 -4.68 -11.60
N VAL A 19 -11.86 -4.19 -11.71
CA VAL A 19 -12.20 -2.81 -11.35
C VAL A 19 -11.98 -2.55 -9.87
N VAL A 20 -12.43 -3.46 -9.01
CA VAL A 20 -12.26 -3.37 -7.55
C VAL A 20 -10.77 -3.41 -7.18
N ALA A 21 -9.99 -4.31 -7.77
CA ALA A 21 -8.56 -4.39 -7.53
C ALA A 21 -7.83 -3.10 -7.97
N GLY A 22 -8.17 -2.56 -9.14
CA GLY A 22 -7.61 -1.30 -9.62
C GLY A 22 -7.97 -0.11 -8.72
N ALA A 23 -9.23 0.00 -8.31
CA ALA A 23 -9.68 1.04 -7.39
C ALA A 23 -8.99 0.93 -6.02
N ALA A 24 -8.88 -0.28 -5.48
CA ALA A 24 -8.16 -0.54 -4.24
C ALA A 24 -6.68 -0.17 -4.35
N GLN A 25 -6.03 -0.49 -5.47
CA GLN A 25 -4.63 -0.12 -5.72
C GLN A 25 -4.43 1.40 -5.71
N ILE A 26 -5.28 2.15 -6.42
CA ILE A 26 -5.19 3.61 -6.48
C ILE A 26 -5.45 4.22 -5.10
N ALA A 27 -6.49 3.77 -4.40
CA ALA A 27 -6.81 4.24 -3.06
C ALA A 27 -5.65 3.99 -2.09
N LEU A 28 -5.05 2.80 -2.14
CA LEU A 28 -3.92 2.41 -1.32
C LEU A 28 -2.66 3.22 -1.66
N GLN A 29 -2.40 3.48 -2.94
CA GLN A 29 -1.28 4.31 -3.39
C GLN A 29 -1.40 5.74 -2.89
N VAL A 30 -2.58 6.35 -3.03
CA VAL A 30 -2.84 7.71 -2.56
C VAL A 30 -2.74 7.79 -1.04
N ALA A 31 -3.27 6.79 -0.32
CA ALA A 31 -3.16 6.71 1.13
C ALA A 31 -1.69 6.61 1.58
N ALA A 32 -0.88 5.76 0.94
CA ALA A 32 0.54 5.63 1.24
C ALA A 32 1.29 6.94 0.97
N LEU A 33 1.10 7.56 -0.20
CA LEU A 33 1.75 8.83 -0.53
C LEU A 33 1.34 9.96 0.41
N ARG A 34 0.06 10.06 0.79
CA ARG A 34 -0.41 11.05 1.77
C ARG A 34 0.19 10.81 3.15
N ASP A 35 0.26 9.57 3.62
CA ASP A 35 0.85 9.21 4.92
C ASP A 35 2.36 9.51 4.94
N ILE A 36 3.09 9.11 3.89
CA ILE A 36 4.51 9.44 3.72
C ILE A 36 4.70 10.97 3.72
N SER A 37 3.90 11.69 2.95
CA SER A 37 4.03 13.15 2.79
C SER A 37 3.79 13.89 4.10
N LYS A 38 2.77 13.48 4.87
CA LYS A 38 2.43 14.07 6.18
C LYS A 38 3.45 13.74 7.29
N ARG A 39 4.13 12.59 7.24
CA ARG A 39 5.13 12.23 8.26
C ARG A 39 6.46 12.97 8.05
N THR A 40 6.98 13.52 9.13
CA THR A 40 8.34 14.05 9.24
C THR A 40 9.37 12.91 9.21
N PRO A 41 10.58 13.14 8.66
CA PRO A 41 11.57 12.07 8.42
C PRO A 41 11.99 11.31 9.69
N ALA A 42 11.82 11.89 10.88
CA ALA A 42 12.06 11.21 12.16
C ALA A 42 11.11 10.01 12.41
N GLN A 43 9.89 10.03 11.85
CA GLN A 43 8.88 8.97 12.03
C GLN A 43 8.86 7.95 10.88
N VAL A 44 9.84 8.01 10.00
CA VAL A 44 9.97 7.14 8.82
C VAL A 44 11.19 6.23 8.99
N ASN A 45 11.02 4.94 8.71
CA ASN A 45 12.14 4.00 8.79
C ASN A 45 13.03 4.05 7.53
N GLY A 46 13.86 5.08 7.42
CA GLY A 46 14.78 5.29 6.29
C GLY A 46 14.43 6.52 5.44
N SER A 47 14.88 6.55 4.18
CA SER A 47 14.69 7.71 3.30
C SER A 47 13.24 7.80 2.81
N LYS A 48 12.64 8.99 2.95
CA LYS A 48 11.28 9.31 2.47
C LYS A 48 11.12 9.00 0.98
N VAL A 49 12.12 9.34 0.17
CA VAL A 49 12.14 9.08 -1.28
C VAL A 49 12.21 7.59 -1.57
N GLY A 50 12.97 6.82 -0.78
CA GLY A 50 13.03 5.36 -0.90
C GLY A 50 11.67 4.70 -0.67
N TRP A 51 10.90 5.18 0.31
CA TRP A 51 9.55 4.69 0.56
C TRP A 51 8.53 5.13 -0.49
N VAL A 52 8.68 6.34 -1.04
CA VAL A 52 7.90 6.75 -2.21
C VAL A 52 8.15 5.80 -3.37
N ALA A 53 9.42 5.55 -3.72
CA ALA A 53 9.78 4.62 -4.80
C ALA A 53 9.27 3.19 -4.52
N ALA A 54 9.44 2.70 -3.29
CA ALA A 54 8.94 1.39 -2.89
C ALA A 54 7.43 1.29 -3.06
N SER A 55 6.66 2.34 -2.75
CA SER A 55 5.20 2.35 -2.92
C SER A 55 4.76 2.14 -4.37
N PHE A 56 5.58 2.44 -5.38
CA PHE A 56 5.23 2.19 -6.78
C PHE A 56 5.36 0.72 -7.20
N ILE A 57 5.88 -0.16 -6.34
CA ILE A 57 6.01 -1.60 -6.62
C ILE A 57 4.67 -2.29 -6.36
N ASN A 58 3.73 -2.19 -7.30
CA ASN A 58 2.42 -2.87 -7.27
C ASN A 58 1.74 -2.79 -5.87
N PHE A 59 1.09 -3.86 -5.41
CA PHE A 59 0.55 -3.95 -4.05
C PHE A 59 1.64 -4.16 -2.99
N ALA A 60 2.80 -4.70 -3.35
CA ALA A 60 3.87 -5.00 -2.41
C ALA A 60 4.44 -3.73 -1.75
N GLY A 61 4.53 -2.64 -2.51
CA GLY A 61 5.04 -1.35 -2.05
C GLY A 61 4.23 -0.72 -0.93
N PRO A 62 2.93 -0.44 -1.15
CA PRO A 62 2.09 0.15 -0.11
C PRO A 62 1.91 -0.79 1.09
N ILE A 63 1.83 -2.11 0.87
CA ILE A 63 1.79 -3.09 1.97
C ILE A 63 3.08 -3.01 2.81
N ALA A 64 4.26 -2.94 2.17
CA ALA A 64 5.53 -2.78 2.87
C ALA A 64 5.62 -1.45 3.63
N TRP A 65 5.03 -0.36 3.13
CA TRP A 65 4.95 0.92 3.84
C TRP A 65 4.19 0.78 5.17
N PHE A 66 3.01 0.17 5.14
CA PHE A 66 2.21 -0.02 6.36
C PHE A 66 2.85 -1.01 7.35
N LEU A 67 3.53 -2.05 6.86
CA LEU A 67 4.17 -3.06 7.72
C LEU A 67 5.51 -2.62 8.31
N ARG A 68 6.32 -1.85 7.57
CA ARG A 68 7.73 -1.59 7.95
C ARG A 68 8.17 -0.13 7.79
N GLY A 69 7.47 0.67 6.98
CA GLY A 69 7.82 2.07 6.74
C GLY A 69 7.47 3.01 7.89
N ARG A 70 6.48 2.65 8.71
CA ARG A 70 6.06 3.41 9.88
C ARG A 70 6.96 3.09 11.07
N LYS A 71 7.77 4.06 11.51
CA LYS A 71 8.28 4.08 12.88
C LYS A 71 7.17 4.62 13.77
N ASN A 72 6.54 3.74 14.54
CA ASN A 72 5.81 4.18 15.72
C ASN A 72 6.88 4.33 16.82
N GLU A 73 7.47 5.52 16.95
CA GLU A 73 8.20 5.91 18.17
C GLU A 73 7.20 6.17 19.31
N ASP A 74 6.27 5.23 19.49
CA ASP A 74 5.32 5.17 20.60
C ASP A 74 5.22 3.72 21.10
N ARG A 75 6.32 2.98 20.93
CA ARG A 75 6.73 2.01 21.94
C ARG A 75 7.93 2.56 22.69
N GLY A 76 7.70 3.66 23.42
CA GLY A 76 8.17 3.67 24.80
C GLY A 76 7.61 2.42 25.51
N PRO A 77 8.24 1.88 26.55
CA PRO A 77 7.89 0.60 27.17
C PRO A 77 6.56 0.62 27.95
N SER A 78 5.46 1.07 27.33
CA SER A 78 4.11 1.14 27.90
C SER A 78 3.17 0.05 27.38
N GLN A 79 3.73 -0.99 26.73
CA GLN A 79 3.07 -2.30 26.55
C GLN A 79 3.63 -3.33 27.55
N GLN A 80 4.15 -2.85 28.68
CA GLN A 80 4.15 -3.63 29.93
C GLN A 80 2.81 -3.34 30.61
N GLN A 81 1.87 -4.29 30.51
CA GLN A 81 1.23 -4.96 31.64
C GLN A 81 1.08 -4.11 32.94
N CYS A 82 -0.05 -3.90 33.62
CA CYS A 82 -1.21 -4.72 34.05
C CYS A 82 -2.09 -3.78 34.95
N PRO A 83 -3.22 -4.20 35.58
CA PRO A 83 -3.90 -5.50 35.59
C PRO A 83 -5.26 -5.53 34.90
#